data_AF-A0A9W6KYJ1-F1
#
_entry.id   AF-A0A9W6KYJ1-F1
#
_cell.length_a   1.000
_cell.length_b   1.000
_cell.length_c   1.000
_cell.angle_alpha   90.00
_cell.angle_beta   90.00
_cell.angle_gamma   90.00
#
_symmetry.space_group_name_H-M   'P 1'
#
loop_
_entity.id
_entity.type
_entity.pdbx_description
1 polymer ?
#
loop_
_entity_poly.entity_id
_entity_poly.type
_entity_poly.pdbx_seq_one_letter_code
_entity_poly.pdbx_strand_id
1 'polypeptide(L)'
;MDNSGAVPVRGAGSVGAAADRAAMTTHGRDPEPDRTALPGSSDTPPASAWQRVVCVVLGVCAGHVDALRGRLAARLAVRSCDGSLREARRWARTHRVPWDPLEGGLCALGARCDCEALEVLERE
;
A
#
# COMPACT_ATOMS: atom_id res chain seq x y z
N MET A 1 -70.61 -9.63 -10.78
CA MET A 1 -70.45 -8.25 -11.29
C MET A 1 -69.00 -8.07 -11.70
N ASP A 2 -68.67 -8.73 -12.82
CA ASP A 2 -68.20 -8.12 -14.08
C ASP A 2 -68.17 -6.58 -14.06
N ASN A 3 -67.28 -5.85 -14.73
CA ASN A 3 -66.19 -6.11 -15.68
C ASN A 3 -65.83 -4.71 -16.25
N SER A 4 -64.80 -4.65 -17.08
CA SER A 4 -64.46 -3.61 -18.08
C SER A 4 -63.38 -2.63 -17.62
N GLY A 5 -62.26 -2.49 -18.33
CA GLY A 5 -61.83 -3.09 -19.60
C GLY A 5 -60.34 -2.81 -19.79
N ALA A 6 -59.53 -3.65 -20.42
CA ALA A 6 -59.65 -4.38 -21.68
C ALA A 6 -58.75 -3.72 -22.76
N VAL A 7 -57.49 -4.16 -22.90
CA VAL A 7 -56.95 -5.15 -23.87
C VAL A 7 -56.49 -4.46 -25.20
N PRO A 8 -55.90 -5.16 -26.22
CA PRO A 8 -54.47 -5.27 -26.56
C PRO A 8 -54.15 -4.79 -28.00
N VAL A 9 -52.94 -5.09 -28.52
CA VAL A 9 -52.64 -6.01 -29.67
C VAL A 9 -51.18 -5.78 -30.15
N ARG A 10 -50.27 -6.77 -30.17
CA ARG A 10 -50.02 -7.87 -31.14
C ARG A 10 -49.33 -7.47 -32.47
N GLY A 11 -48.31 -8.26 -32.85
CA GLY A 11 -47.86 -8.48 -34.24
C GLY A 11 -46.33 -8.38 -34.40
N ALA A 12 -45.57 -9.49 -34.50
CA ALA A 12 -45.25 -10.26 -35.72
C ALA A 12 -44.18 -9.53 -36.58
N GLY A 13 -43.13 -10.11 -37.16
CA GLY A 13 -42.57 -11.45 -37.35
C GLY A 13 -41.26 -11.24 -38.18
N SER A 14 -40.23 -12.08 -38.03
CA SER A 14 -39.81 -13.09 -39.04
C SER A 14 -39.26 -12.50 -40.36
N VAL A 15 -38.17 -12.91 -41.04
CA VAL A 15 -37.19 -14.01 -41.05
C VAL A 15 -36.24 -13.76 -42.25
N GLY A 16 -35.08 -14.42 -42.28
CA GLY A 16 -34.38 -14.86 -43.52
C GLY A 16 -33.19 -14.00 -43.96
N ALA A 17 -31.91 -14.41 -43.98
CA ALA A 17 -31.18 -15.63 -44.40
C ALA A 17 -30.59 -15.55 -45.83
N ALA A 18 -29.32 -16.02 -45.92
CA ALA A 18 -28.48 -16.31 -47.10
C ALA A 18 -27.84 -15.10 -47.83
N ALA A 19 -26.60 -15.15 -48.33
CA ALA A 19 -25.45 -16.03 -48.21
C ALA A 19 -24.33 -15.33 -49.01
N ASP A 20 -23.07 -15.38 -48.59
CA ASP A 20 -22.00 -15.65 -49.56
C ASP A 20 -20.76 -16.25 -48.90
N ARG A 21 -20.07 -17.04 -49.72
CA ARG A 21 -19.13 -18.10 -49.39
C ARG A 21 -17.71 -17.59 -49.11
N ALA A 22 -17.08 -18.28 -48.16
CA ALA A 22 -15.74 -18.87 -48.21
C ALA A 22 -14.52 -18.00 -48.56
N ALA A 23 -13.64 -17.84 -47.56
CA ALA A 23 -12.23 -18.16 -47.72
C ALA A 23 -11.67 -18.71 -46.40
N MET A 24 -11.29 -19.98 -46.40
CA MET A 24 -10.37 -20.54 -45.41
C MET A 24 -9.01 -19.88 -45.60
N THR A 25 -8.42 -19.33 -44.53
CA THR A 25 -6.98 -19.48 -44.29
C THR A 25 -6.77 -19.67 -42.80
N THR A 26 -6.16 -20.80 -42.48
CA THR A 26 -5.68 -21.18 -41.17
C THR A 26 -4.35 -20.45 -40.88
N HIS A 27 -4.09 -20.22 -39.58
CA HIS A 27 -2.80 -19.89 -38.93
C HIS A 27 -2.45 -18.40 -38.76
N GLY A 28 -2.50 -17.95 -37.50
CA GLY A 28 -2.00 -16.63 -37.13
C GLY A 28 -2.05 -16.33 -35.64
N ARG A 29 -1.37 -17.16 -34.83
CA ARG A 29 -0.70 -16.80 -33.56
C ARG A 29 -1.51 -16.01 -32.52
N ASP A 30 -1.95 -16.71 -31.46
CA ASP A 30 -2.25 -16.08 -30.16
C ASP A 30 -1.12 -15.11 -29.76
N PRO A 31 -1.40 -13.87 -29.34
CA PRO A 31 -0.38 -13.08 -28.67
C PRO A 31 -0.09 -13.74 -27.31
N GLU A 32 1.13 -14.28 -27.18
CA GLU A 32 1.68 -14.72 -25.91
C GLU A 32 1.50 -13.62 -24.85
N PRO A 33 1.08 -13.93 -23.61
CA PRO A 33 1.23 -12.99 -22.53
C PRO A 33 2.73 -12.77 -22.33
N ASP A 34 3.20 -11.58 -22.71
CA ASP A 34 4.56 -11.09 -22.48
C ASP A 34 4.90 -11.26 -20.99
N ARG A 35 5.57 -12.38 -20.69
CA ARG A 35 6.03 -12.78 -19.36
C ARG A 35 7.38 -12.16 -19.03
N THR A 36 7.64 -10.94 -19.49
CA THR A 36 8.89 -10.23 -19.15
C THR A 36 8.67 -8.79 -18.69
N ALA A 37 7.51 -8.48 -18.13
CA ALA A 37 7.40 -7.41 -17.15
C ALA A 37 7.82 -7.98 -15.78
N LEU A 38 9.12 -7.98 -15.49
CA LEU A 38 9.56 -8.01 -14.09
C LEU A 38 8.88 -6.80 -13.42
N PRO A 39 8.08 -6.99 -12.35
CA PRO A 39 7.58 -5.85 -11.60
C PRO A 39 8.80 -5.06 -11.17
N GLY A 40 8.83 -3.77 -11.52
CA GLY A 40 9.93 -2.88 -11.21
C GLY A 40 10.42 -3.15 -9.81
N SER A 41 11.64 -3.68 -9.72
CA SER A 41 12.35 -3.70 -8.45
C SER A 41 12.33 -2.25 -8.02
N SER A 42 11.52 -1.95 -6.99
CA SER A 42 11.57 -0.65 -6.37
C SER A 42 13.02 -0.53 -5.93
N ASP A 43 13.79 0.29 -6.63
CA ASP A 43 15.21 0.60 -6.36
C ASP A 43 15.28 1.30 -5.00
N THR A 44 14.94 0.55 -3.95
CA THR A 44 15.20 0.93 -2.59
C THR A 44 16.67 0.58 -2.43
N PRO A 45 17.57 1.56 -2.35
CA PRO A 45 18.98 1.29 -2.09
C PRO A 45 19.06 0.39 -0.85
N PRO A 46 20.05 -0.53 -0.79
CA PRO A 46 20.19 -1.41 0.36
C PRO A 46 20.26 -0.56 1.62
N ALA A 47 19.46 -0.92 2.63
CA ALA A 47 19.40 -0.22 3.90
C ALA A 47 20.83 0.00 4.44
N SER A 48 21.10 1.22 4.91
CA SER A 48 22.41 1.56 5.48
C SER A 48 22.76 0.57 6.61
N ALA A 49 24.06 0.43 6.91
CA ALA A 49 24.49 -0.41 8.03
C ALA A 49 23.78 0.03 9.33
N TRP A 50 23.61 1.33 9.51
CA TRP A 50 22.84 1.89 10.61
C TRP A 50 21.36 1.50 10.57
N GLN A 51 20.68 1.63 9.43
CA GLN A 51 19.26 1.28 9.34
C GLN A 51 19.02 -0.20 9.68
N ARG A 52 19.96 -1.10 9.33
CA ARG A 52 19.91 -2.50 9.77
C ARG A 52 20.02 -2.64 11.29
N VAL A 53 20.92 -1.90 11.93
CA VAL A 53 21.03 -1.85 13.41
C VAL A 53 19.73 -1.35 14.02
N VAL A 54 19.17 -0.26 13.51
CA VAL A 54 17.89 0.30 13.99
C VAL A 54 16.76 -0.71 13.87
N CYS A 55 16.62 -1.40 12.73
CA CYS A 55 15.60 -2.44 12.56
C CYS A 55 15.71 -3.54 13.64
N VAL A 56 16.93 -4.01 13.90
CA VAL A 56 17.19 -5.05 14.90
C VAL A 56 16.88 -4.56 16.31
N VAL A 57 17.37 -3.37 16.68
CA VAL A 57 17.21 -2.83 18.04
C VAL A 57 15.75 -2.48 18.34
N LEU A 58 15.02 -1.94 17.36
CA LEU A 58 13.61 -1.58 17.52
C LEU A 58 12.66 -2.77 17.32
N GLY A 59 13.14 -3.89 16.79
CA GLY A 59 12.29 -5.04 16.47
C GLY A 59 11.24 -4.76 15.39
N VAL A 60 11.53 -3.86 14.45
CA VAL A 60 10.62 -3.48 13.36
C VAL A 60 11.31 -3.54 12.00
N CYS A 61 10.53 -3.69 10.92
CA CYS A 61 11.06 -3.67 9.56
C CYS A 61 11.43 -2.26 9.09
N ALA A 62 12.22 -2.16 8.02
CA ALA A 62 12.66 -0.88 7.45
C ALA A 62 11.48 0.05 7.12
N GLY A 63 10.38 -0.48 6.58
CA GLY A 63 9.19 0.33 6.29
C GLY A 63 8.55 0.96 7.54
N HIS A 64 8.62 0.28 8.68
CA HIS A 64 8.17 0.85 9.96
C HIS A 64 9.15 1.89 10.51
N VAL A 65 10.46 1.68 10.32
CA VAL A 65 11.48 2.70 10.63
C VAL A 65 11.22 3.98 9.83
N ASP A 66 11.00 3.86 8.52
CA ASP A 66 10.71 5.00 7.66
C ASP A 66 9.38 5.68 7.99
N ALA A 67 8.33 4.90 8.28
CA ALA A 67 7.04 5.44 8.69
C ALA A 67 7.13 6.21 10.01
N LEU A 68 7.90 5.70 10.99
CA LEU A 68 8.14 6.38 12.26
C LEU A 68 8.93 7.67 12.04
N ARG A 69 10.04 7.61 11.30
CA ARG A 69 10.86 8.78 10.94
C ARG A 69 10.02 9.88 10.29
N GLY A 70 9.24 9.53 9.26
CA GLY A 70 8.35 10.47 8.57
C GLY A 70 7.28 11.08 9.48
N ARG A 71 6.73 10.28 10.41
CA ARG A 71 5.75 10.77 11.39
C ARG A 71 6.36 11.79 12.35
N LEU A 72 7.56 11.52 12.87
CA LEU A 72 8.26 12.41 13.78
C LEU A 72 8.67 13.72 13.09
N ALA A 73 9.25 13.62 11.89
CA ALA A 73 9.61 14.78 11.07
C ALA A 73 8.40 15.68 10.79
N ALA A 74 7.30 15.11 10.32
CA ALA A 74 6.07 15.87 10.06
C ALA A 74 5.49 16.52 11.32
N ARG A 75 5.66 15.89 12.49
CA ARG A 75 5.17 16.43 13.76
C ARG A 75 6.02 17.59 14.26
N LEU A 76 7.34 17.42 14.22
CA LEU A 76 8.32 18.39 14.70
C LEU A 76 8.41 19.62 13.81
N ALA A 77 8.05 19.50 12.53
CA ALA A 77 7.90 20.65 11.63
C ALA A 77 6.79 21.63 12.06
N VAL A 78 5.79 21.16 12.81
CA VAL A 78 4.60 21.98 13.19
C VAL A 78 4.57 22.29 14.69
N ARG A 79 5.26 21.51 15.52
CA ARG A 79 5.32 21.74 16.98
C ARG A 79 6.70 21.42 17.52
N SER A 80 7.12 22.18 18.52
CA SER A 80 8.32 21.87 19.30
C SER A 80 8.17 20.54 20.04
N CYS A 81 9.29 19.89 20.31
CA CYS A 81 9.33 18.70 21.15
C CYS A 81 8.82 19.02 22.57
N ASP A 82 8.02 18.11 23.15
CA ASP A 82 7.50 18.23 24.52
C ASP A 82 8.36 17.46 25.55
N GLY A 83 9.54 16.99 25.14
CA GLY A 83 10.45 16.22 26.00
C GLY A 83 10.00 14.78 26.26
N SER A 84 9.07 14.25 25.47
CA SER A 84 8.56 12.88 25.61
C SER A 84 8.55 12.11 24.29
N LEU A 85 8.37 10.79 24.35
CA LEU A 85 8.14 9.93 23.18
C LEU A 85 6.64 9.80 22.84
N ARG A 86 5.86 10.86 23.07
CA ARG A 86 4.40 10.83 22.94
C ARG A 86 3.97 10.55 21.50
N GLU A 87 4.66 11.12 20.52
CA GLU A 87 4.32 10.90 19.12
C GLU A 87 4.77 9.53 18.64
N ALA A 88 5.96 9.06 19.02
CA ALA A 88 6.38 7.68 18.76
C ALA A 88 5.38 6.67 19.34
N ARG A 89 4.90 6.89 20.58
CA ARG A 89 3.87 6.03 21.20
C ARG A 89 2.52 6.10 20.51
N ARG A 90 2.14 7.28 20.00
CA ARG A 90 0.92 7.42 19.19
C ARG A 90 1.06 6.66 17.87
N TRP A 91 2.19 6.80 17.19
CA TRP A 91 2.49 6.08 15.96
C TRP A 91 2.43 4.56 16.16
N ALA A 92 3.08 4.05 17.21
CA ALA A 92 3.15 2.63 17.52
C ALA A 92 1.74 2.02 17.71
N ARG A 93 0.87 2.72 18.45
CA ARG A 93 -0.54 2.32 18.61
C ARG A 93 -1.28 2.26 17.29
N THR A 94 -1.10 3.26 16.42
CA THR A 94 -1.74 3.30 15.10
C THR A 94 -1.30 2.13 14.21
N HIS A 95 -0.03 1.73 14.29
CA HIS A 95 0.57 0.70 13.43
C HIS A 95 0.62 -0.69 14.10
N ARG A 96 0.03 -0.83 15.30
CA ARG A 96 0.04 -2.06 16.11
C ARG A 96 1.45 -2.59 16.40
N VAL A 97 2.41 -1.69 16.57
CA VAL A 97 3.77 -2.00 17.04
C VAL A 97 3.75 -2.03 18.57
N PRO A 98 4.22 -3.12 19.22
CA PRO A 98 4.32 -3.18 20.67
C PRO A 98 5.13 -2.02 21.24
N TRP A 99 4.55 -1.29 22.20
CA TRP A 99 5.17 -0.07 22.73
C TRP A 99 6.44 -0.37 23.53
N ASP A 100 6.39 -1.30 24.48
CA ASP A 100 7.50 -1.51 25.42
C ASP A 100 8.82 -1.93 24.72
N PRO A 101 8.81 -2.84 23.73
CA PRO A 101 10.02 -3.15 22.94
C PRO A 101 10.51 -1.95 22.11
N LEU A 102 9.59 -1.19 21.52
CA LEU A 102 9.94 -0.02 20.71
C LEU A 102 10.56 1.08 21.57
N GLU A 103 9.96 1.39 22.72
CA GLU A 103 10.48 2.36 23.69
C GLU A 103 11.83 1.92 24.23
N GLY A 104 11.97 0.64 24.60
CA GLY A 104 13.24 0.07 25.04
C GLY A 104 14.34 0.19 23.98
N GLY A 105 14.01 -0.11 22.72
CA GLY A 105 14.92 0.03 21.60
C GLY A 105 15.33 1.49 21.34
N LEU A 106 14.37 2.42 21.31
CA LEU A 106 14.66 3.86 21.19
C LEU A 106 15.54 4.33 22.35
N CYS A 107 15.25 3.87 23.56
CA CYS A 107 16.04 4.21 24.73
C CYS A 107 17.47 3.66 24.69
N ALA A 108 17.65 2.44 24.18
CA ALA A 108 18.96 1.82 24.00
C ALA A 108 19.81 2.55 22.94
N LEU A 109 19.17 3.16 21.94
CA LEU A 109 19.82 4.01 20.94
C LEU A 109 20.10 5.44 21.44
N GLY A 110 19.66 5.77 22.65
CA GLY A 110 19.91 7.07 23.30
C GLY A 110 18.74 8.06 23.23
N ALA A 111 17.60 7.70 22.63
CA ALA A 111 16.45 8.59 22.56
C ALA A 111 15.62 8.58 23.86
N ARG A 112 15.24 9.75 24.33
CA ARG A 112 14.33 10.02 25.46
C ARG A 112 13.15 10.92 25.05
N CYS A 113 13.31 11.69 23.97
CA CYS A 113 12.25 12.48 23.34
C CYS A 113 12.02 12.10 21.88
N ASP A 114 10.88 12.53 21.31
CA ASP A 114 10.58 12.43 19.88
C ASP A 114 11.64 13.13 19.00
N CYS A 115 12.32 14.15 19.51
CA CYS A 115 13.43 14.84 18.83
C CYS A 115 14.68 13.96 18.66
N GLU A 116 15.22 13.44 19.76
CA GLU A 116 16.36 12.52 19.76
C GLU A 116 16.01 11.22 19.04
N ALA A 117 14.75 10.77 19.09
CA ALA A 117 14.30 9.66 18.29
C ALA A 117 14.45 9.96 16.79
N LEU A 118 14.08 11.14 16.32
CA LEU A 118 14.29 11.52 14.93
C LEU A 118 15.79 11.55 14.56
N GLU A 119 16.63 12.17 15.40
CA GLU A 119 18.08 12.24 15.19
C GLU A 119 18.73 10.84 15.10
N VAL A 120 18.31 9.92 15.98
CA VAL A 120 18.73 8.52 15.95
C VAL A 120 18.32 7.83 14.65
N LEU A 121 17.10 8.08 14.16
CA LEU A 121 16.58 7.45 12.94
C LEU A 121 17.18 8.02 11.65
N GLU A 122 17.69 9.25 11.67
CA GLU A 122 18.30 9.94 10.53
C GLU A 122 19.82 9.78 10.44
N ARG A 123 20.44 9.14 11.43
CA ARG A 123 21.87 8.84 11.42
C ARG A 123 22.23 7.90 10.27
N GLU A 124 23.45 8.05 9.74
CA GLU A 124 24.04 7.15 8.73
C GLU A 124 25.30 6.44 9.23
#